data_AF-A0A051U182-F1
#
_entry.id   AF-A0A051U182-F1
#
_cell.length_a   1.000
_cell.length_b   1.000
_cell.length_c   1.000
_cell.angle_alpha   90.00
_cell.angle_beta   90.00
_cell.angle_gamma   90.00
#
_symmetry.space_group_name_H-M   'P 1'
#
loop_
_entity.id
_entity.type
_entity.pdbx_description
1 polymer ?
#
loop_
_entity_poly.entity_id
_entity_poly.type
_entity_poly.pdbx_seq_one_letter_code
_entity_poly.pdbx_strand_id
1 'polypeptide(L)'
;MLDYIRDAAEIYRQSFATIRAEADLARFPADVARVVVRLIHTCGQVDVAEHVAFTDDVVDRVGAALRAGAPVLCDSSMVAAGITAARLPADNHVVSLVADPRAAELAARRQTTRSAAGVELWADRLPGAVLAIGNAPTALFRLLELIDDGLAPPAGVLGGPVGFVGSAQSKQELIDNPRGTSYLVVRGRRGGSAMAAAAVNAIASDRE
;
A
#
# COMPACT_ATOMS: atom_id res chain seq x y z
N MET A 1 -3.08 19.90 -35.53
CA MET A 1 -2.87 20.02 -34.08
C MET A 1 -3.68 18.90 -33.44
N LEU A 2 -3.11 18.13 -32.51
CA LEU A 2 -3.87 17.09 -31.81
C LEU A 2 -4.83 17.76 -30.81
N ASP A 3 -6.06 17.26 -30.74
CA ASP A 3 -7.11 17.74 -29.82
C ASP A 3 -7.09 16.90 -28.53
N TYR A 4 -6.81 17.54 -27.40
CA TYR A 4 -6.73 16.90 -26.08
C TYR A 4 -6.90 17.94 -24.96
N ILE A 5 -7.46 17.50 -23.83
CA ILE A 5 -7.62 18.32 -22.63
C ILE A 5 -6.23 18.63 -22.04
N ARG A 6 -5.98 19.90 -21.71
CA ARG A 6 -4.71 20.38 -21.13
C ARG A 6 -4.82 20.84 -19.68
N ASP A 7 -6.04 20.95 -19.17
CA ASP A 7 -6.29 21.28 -17.76
C ASP A 7 -6.17 20.00 -16.92
N ALA A 8 -5.15 19.94 -16.07
CA ALA A 8 -4.90 18.80 -15.20
C ALA A 8 -6.03 18.57 -14.18
N ALA A 9 -6.60 19.62 -13.61
CA ALA A 9 -7.70 19.49 -12.64
C ALA A 9 -8.95 18.92 -13.32
N GLU A 10 -9.21 19.34 -14.56
CA GLU A 10 -10.30 18.80 -15.36
C GLU A 10 -10.09 17.32 -15.72
N ILE A 11 -8.86 16.92 -16.06
CA ILE A 11 -8.52 15.52 -16.32
C ILE A 11 -8.79 14.64 -15.08
N TYR A 12 -8.37 15.09 -13.89
CA TYR A 12 -8.65 14.36 -12.64
C TYR A 12 -10.14 14.28 -12.35
N ARG A 13 -10.86 15.39 -12.50
CA ARG A 13 -12.31 15.46 -12.27
C ARG A 13 -13.07 14.51 -13.20
N GLN A 14 -12.76 14.52 -14.50
CA GLN A 14 -13.39 13.62 -15.47
C GLN A 14 -13.02 12.17 -15.20
N SER A 15 -11.74 11.87 -14.93
CA SER A 15 -11.29 10.50 -14.66
C SER A 15 -12.03 9.88 -13.46
N PHE A 16 -12.15 10.60 -12.34
CA PHE A 16 -12.83 10.07 -11.16
C PHE A 16 -14.35 9.96 -11.36
N ALA A 17 -14.95 10.87 -12.13
CA ALA A 17 -16.36 10.76 -12.51
C ALA A 17 -16.62 9.50 -13.35
N THR A 18 -15.78 9.23 -14.35
CA THR A 18 -15.87 8.01 -15.18
C THR A 18 -15.72 6.75 -14.34
N ILE A 19 -14.73 6.69 -13.45
CA ILE A 19 -14.51 5.53 -12.57
C ILE A 19 -15.74 5.24 -11.71
N ARG A 20 -16.35 6.27 -11.11
CA ARG A 20 -17.56 6.09 -10.29
C ARG A 20 -18.78 5.67 -11.07
N ALA A 21 -18.85 6.01 -12.36
CA ALA A 21 -19.93 5.58 -13.23
C ALA A 21 -19.79 4.12 -13.69
N GLU A 22 -18.56 3.61 -13.77
CA GLU A 22 -18.25 2.29 -14.34
C GLU A 22 -17.96 1.20 -13.30
N ALA A 23 -17.38 1.55 -12.15
CA ALA A 23 -16.98 0.57 -11.13
C ALA A 23 -18.11 0.26 -10.14
N ASP A 24 -18.28 -1.01 -9.80
CA ASP A 24 -19.14 -1.41 -8.67
C ASP A 24 -18.44 -1.11 -7.34
N LEU A 25 -18.92 -0.06 -6.67
CA LEU A 25 -18.41 0.40 -5.38
C LEU A 25 -19.38 0.16 -4.22
N ALA A 26 -20.53 -0.48 -4.46
CA ALA A 26 -21.64 -0.54 -3.50
C ALA A 26 -21.28 -1.27 -2.19
N ARG A 27 -20.30 -2.18 -2.25
CA ARG A 27 -19.82 -2.94 -1.09
C ARG A 27 -18.85 -2.19 -0.19
N PHE A 28 -18.36 -1.02 -0.60
CA PHE A 28 -17.35 -0.28 0.14
C PHE A 28 -17.99 0.81 1.00
N PRO A 29 -17.57 0.94 2.28
CA PRO A 29 -17.74 2.17 3.04
C PRO A 29 -17.21 3.38 2.27
N ALA A 30 -17.77 4.58 2.49
CA ALA A 30 -17.49 5.76 1.67
C ALA A 30 -16.00 6.17 1.67
N ASP A 31 -15.35 6.03 2.82
CA ASP A 31 -13.93 6.25 3.04
C ASP A 31 -13.06 5.23 2.29
N VAL A 32 -13.42 3.94 2.33
CA VAL A 32 -12.75 2.88 1.54
C VAL A 32 -12.98 3.08 0.05
N ALA A 33 -14.20 3.44 -0.37
CA ALA A 33 -14.55 3.68 -1.77
C ALA A 33 -13.65 4.75 -2.42
N ARG A 34 -13.34 5.83 -1.67
CA ARG A 34 -12.37 6.86 -2.11
C ARG A 34 -11.00 6.28 -2.40
N VAL A 35 -10.51 5.37 -1.54
CA VAL A 35 -9.24 4.68 -1.77
C VAL A 35 -9.31 3.81 -3.04
N VAL A 36 -10.39 3.04 -3.20
CA VAL A 36 -10.60 2.15 -4.35
C VAL A 36 -10.68 2.91 -5.67
N VAL A 37 -11.38 4.05 -5.72
CA VAL A 37 -11.40 4.94 -6.91
C VAL A 37 -9.99 5.32 -7.34
N ARG A 38 -9.12 5.64 -6.38
CA ARG A 38 -7.73 6.00 -6.69
C ARG A 38 -6.86 4.82 -7.11
N LEU A 39 -7.14 3.61 -6.59
CA LEU A 39 -6.52 2.38 -7.08
C LEU A 39 -6.88 2.13 -8.55
N ILE A 40 -8.15 2.29 -8.91
CA ILE A 40 -8.63 2.12 -10.29
C ILE A 40 -8.00 3.17 -11.20
N HIS A 41 -7.95 4.44 -10.77
CA HIS A 41 -7.32 5.51 -11.54
C HIS A 41 -5.87 5.21 -11.90
N THR A 42 -5.10 4.63 -10.96
CA THR A 42 -3.69 4.38 -11.20
C THR A 42 -3.40 3.16 -12.08
N CYS A 43 -4.35 2.23 -12.24
CA CYS A 43 -4.16 1.04 -13.07
C CYS A 43 -5.01 1.03 -14.35
N GLY A 44 -6.04 1.88 -14.45
CA GLY A 44 -6.98 1.92 -15.56
C GLY A 44 -7.89 0.69 -15.65
N GLN A 45 -8.12 -0.03 -14.54
CA GLN A 45 -8.89 -1.27 -14.51
C GLN A 45 -10.02 -1.20 -13.49
N VAL A 46 -11.25 -0.95 -13.94
CA VAL A 46 -12.44 -0.82 -13.07
C VAL A 46 -12.74 -2.10 -12.29
N ASP A 47 -12.45 -3.26 -12.87
CA ASP A 47 -12.67 -4.59 -12.29
C ASP A 47 -11.73 -4.91 -11.10
N VAL A 48 -10.71 -4.07 -10.84
CA VAL A 48 -9.89 -4.20 -9.63
C VAL A 48 -10.72 -4.08 -8.36
N ALA A 49 -11.83 -3.33 -8.40
CA ALA A 49 -12.79 -3.22 -7.30
C ALA A 49 -13.22 -4.59 -6.78
N GLU A 50 -13.40 -5.61 -7.63
CA GLU A 50 -13.84 -6.96 -7.21
C GLU A 50 -12.79 -7.68 -6.36
N HIS A 51 -11.52 -7.29 -6.51
CA HIS A 51 -10.39 -7.96 -5.86
C HIS A 51 -9.92 -7.27 -4.58
N VAL A 52 -10.42 -6.09 -4.22
CA VAL A 52 -10.00 -5.38 -3.00
C VAL A 52 -10.49 -6.12 -1.74
N ALA A 53 -9.59 -6.43 -0.83
CA ALA A 53 -9.90 -6.88 0.52
C ALA A 53 -9.44 -5.81 1.50
N PHE A 54 -10.24 -5.56 2.54
CA PHE A 54 -9.96 -4.53 3.54
C PHE A 54 -10.46 -4.94 4.93
N THR A 55 -9.92 -4.30 5.97
CA THR A 55 -10.55 -4.26 7.30
C THR A 55 -11.37 -2.98 7.44
N ASP A 56 -12.50 -3.03 8.15
CA ASP A 56 -13.42 -1.89 8.26
C ASP A 56 -12.76 -0.64 8.87
N ASP A 57 -11.74 -0.82 9.71
CA ASP A 57 -11.03 0.26 10.41
C ASP A 57 -9.81 0.80 9.65
N VAL A 58 -9.48 0.30 8.45
CA VAL A 58 -8.19 0.56 7.82
C VAL A 58 -7.95 2.05 7.53
N VAL A 59 -8.95 2.77 7.03
CA VAL A 59 -8.79 4.19 6.67
C VAL A 59 -8.60 5.03 7.92
N ASP A 60 -9.41 4.78 8.96
CA ASP A 60 -9.33 5.48 10.23
C ASP A 60 -8.01 5.22 10.96
N ARG A 61 -7.62 3.94 11.10
CA ARG A 61 -6.41 3.55 11.83
C ARG A 61 -5.14 4.02 11.13
N VAL A 62 -5.05 3.84 9.81
CA VAL A 62 -3.90 4.31 9.03
C VAL A 62 -3.88 5.85 8.99
N GLY A 63 -5.03 6.49 8.80
CA GLY A 63 -5.13 7.94 8.80
C GLY A 63 -4.71 8.56 10.14
N ALA A 64 -5.11 7.94 11.25
CA ALA A 64 -4.71 8.35 12.60
C ALA A 64 -3.19 8.19 12.81
N ALA A 65 -2.61 7.06 12.38
CA ALA A 65 -1.17 6.83 12.45
C ALA A 65 -0.39 7.88 11.63
N LEU A 66 -0.83 8.18 10.40
CA LEU A 66 -0.21 9.21 9.58
C LEU A 66 -0.29 10.59 10.24
N ARG A 67 -1.45 10.99 10.76
CA ARG A 67 -1.60 12.27 11.49
C ARG A 67 -0.72 12.34 12.76
N ALA A 68 -0.45 11.20 13.39
CA ALA A 68 0.46 11.09 14.53
C ALA A 68 1.95 11.06 14.14
N GLY A 69 2.29 11.20 12.85
CA GLY A 69 3.68 11.21 12.38
C GLY A 69 4.29 9.84 12.11
N ALA A 70 3.49 8.77 12.03
CA ALA A 70 4.00 7.44 11.74
C ALA A 70 4.75 7.41 10.39
N PRO A 71 5.87 6.68 10.30
CA PRO A 71 6.58 6.53 9.04
C PRO A 71 5.80 5.66 8.06
N VAL A 72 6.01 5.88 6.76
CA VAL A 72 5.56 4.99 5.70
C VAL A 72 6.73 4.14 5.24
N LEU A 73 6.65 2.84 5.49
CA LEU A 73 7.70 1.86 5.18
C LEU A 73 7.33 1.13 3.89
N CYS A 74 8.17 1.30 2.87
CA CYS A 74 7.89 0.94 1.48
C CYS A 74 8.80 -0.20 1.02
N ASP A 75 8.23 -1.32 0.61
CA ASP A 75 8.99 -2.52 0.19
C ASP A 75 9.89 -2.31 -1.05
N SER A 76 9.64 -1.25 -1.81
CA SER A 76 10.41 -0.88 -2.99
C SER A 76 10.54 0.62 -3.17
N SER A 77 11.59 1.06 -3.87
CA SER A 77 11.82 2.48 -4.17
C SER A 77 10.72 3.08 -5.07
N MET A 78 10.06 2.27 -5.91
CA MET A 78 8.94 2.74 -6.73
C MET A 78 7.72 3.10 -5.89
N VAL A 79 7.41 2.35 -4.83
CA VAL A 79 6.33 2.70 -3.90
C VAL A 79 6.65 4.01 -3.22
N ALA A 80 7.87 4.13 -2.68
CA ALA A 80 8.32 5.35 -2.00
C ALA A 80 8.24 6.57 -2.93
N ALA A 81 8.68 6.46 -4.18
CA ALA A 81 8.63 7.55 -5.16
C ALA A 81 7.20 7.94 -5.58
N GLY A 82 6.23 7.02 -5.50
CA GLY A 82 4.83 7.29 -5.84
C GLY A 82 4.05 8.02 -4.74
N ILE A 83 4.58 8.10 -3.52
CA ILE A 83 3.93 8.80 -2.41
C ILE A 83 4.14 10.31 -2.57
N THR A 84 3.05 11.06 -2.60
CA THR A 84 3.06 12.51 -2.79
C THR A 84 3.28 13.19 -1.44
N ALA A 85 4.49 13.68 -1.19
CA ALA A 85 4.87 14.31 0.08
C ALA A 85 3.90 15.42 0.53
N ALA A 86 3.41 16.25 -0.39
CA ALA A 86 2.46 17.33 -0.10
C ALA A 86 1.08 16.86 0.41
N ARG A 87 0.79 15.56 0.36
CA ARG A 87 -0.46 14.97 0.88
C ARG A 87 -0.31 14.38 2.27
N LEU A 88 0.92 14.22 2.77
CA LEU A 88 1.16 13.65 4.09
C LEU A 88 0.76 14.67 5.16
N PRO A 89 0.00 14.25 6.20
CA PRO A 89 -0.59 15.19 7.16
C PRO A 89 0.39 15.68 8.24
N ALA A 90 1.56 15.05 8.35
CA ALA A 90 2.64 15.42 9.25
C ALA A 90 3.99 15.29 8.50
N ASP A 91 5.10 15.47 9.22
CA ASP A 91 6.45 15.16 8.68
C ASP A 91 6.68 13.65 8.64
N ASN A 92 5.82 12.93 7.90
CA ASN A 92 5.86 11.47 7.80
C ASN A 92 7.06 11.05 6.93
N HIS A 93 7.99 10.31 7.50
CA HIS A 93 9.14 9.79 6.76
C HIS A 93 8.70 8.67 5.82
N VAL A 94 8.92 8.83 4.51
CA VAL A 94 8.74 7.78 3.50
C VAL A 94 10.07 7.06 3.28
N VAL A 95 10.14 5.76 3.60
CA VAL A 95 11.41 5.02 3.65
C VAL A 95 11.32 3.73 2.85
N SER A 96 12.30 3.51 1.97
CA SER A 96 12.55 2.22 1.31
C SER A 96 14.00 1.83 1.54
N LEU A 97 14.25 0.58 1.96
CA LEU A 97 15.60 0.05 2.19
C LEU A 97 16.02 -0.97 1.13
N VAL A 98 15.24 -1.20 0.08
CA VAL A 98 15.57 -2.22 -0.93
C VAL A 98 16.91 -1.96 -1.65
N ALA A 99 17.32 -0.70 -1.71
CA ALA A 99 18.60 -0.24 -2.27
C ALA A 99 19.67 0.06 -1.20
N ASP A 100 19.34 -0.08 0.09
CA ASP A 100 20.29 0.12 1.18
C ASP A 100 21.33 -1.02 1.17
N PRO A 101 22.64 -0.74 1.24
CA PRO A 101 23.69 -1.77 1.27
C PRO A 101 23.50 -2.79 2.39
N ARG A 102 22.97 -2.37 3.55
CA ARG A 102 22.68 -3.26 4.69
C ARG A 102 21.62 -4.30 4.35
N ALA A 103 20.63 -3.95 3.54
CA ALA A 103 19.60 -4.89 3.10
C ALA A 103 20.18 -5.94 2.13
N ALA A 104 21.11 -5.54 1.26
CA ALA A 104 21.82 -6.46 0.39
C ALA A 104 22.72 -7.43 1.18
N GLU A 105 23.47 -6.92 2.15
CA GLU A 105 24.32 -7.74 3.02
C GLU A 105 23.49 -8.73 3.86
N LEU A 106 22.41 -8.25 4.50
CA LEU A 106 21.54 -9.10 5.30
C LEU A 106 20.84 -10.17 4.45
N ALA A 107 20.35 -9.80 3.26
CA ALA A 107 19.75 -10.73 2.31
C ALA A 107 20.71 -11.87 1.94
N ALA A 108 21.98 -11.56 1.67
CA ALA A 108 23.00 -12.55 1.37
C ALA A 108 23.25 -13.49 2.57
N ARG A 109 23.41 -12.93 3.78
CA ARG A 109 23.65 -13.72 5.01
C ARG A 109 22.47 -14.63 5.37
N ARG A 110 21.24 -14.18 5.15
CA ARG A 110 20.00 -14.92 5.48
C ARG A 110 19.44 -15.74 4.32
N GLN A 111 20.09 -15.72 3.16
CA GLN A 111 19.61 -16.36 1.92
C GLN A 111 18.16 -15.97 1.57
N THR A 112 17.83 -14.70 1.74
CA THR A 112 16.50 -14.14 1.48
C THR A 112 16.56 -13.01 0.46
N THR A 113 15.41 -12.43 0.12
CA THR A 113 15.33 -11.28 -0.79
C THR A 113 15.69 -9.97 -0.07
N ARG A 114 16.18 -8.98 -0.83
CA ARG A 114 16.46 -7.63 -0.30
C ARG A 114 15.24 -6.95 0.31
N SER A 115 14.05 -7.15 -0.25
CA SER A 115 12.83 -6.57 0.31
C SER A 115 12.48 -7.18 1.67
N ALA A 116 12.58 -8.51 1.82
CA ALA A 116 12.39 -9.16 3.12
C ALA A 116 13.46 -8.73 4.15
N ALA A 117 14.73 -8.65 3.74
CA ALA A 117 15.79 -8.13 4.60
C ALA A 117 15.57 -6.67 5.00
N GLY A 118 15.01 -5.84 4.10
CA GLY A 118 14.60 -4.48 4.42
C GLY A 118 13.55 -4.40 5.53
N VAL A 119 12.60 -5.35 5.56
CA VAL A 119 11.61 -5.46 6.64
C VAL A 119 12.27 -5.81 7.97
N GLU A 120 13.25 -6.71 7.99
CA GLU A 120 14.02 -7.00 9.23
C GLU A 120 14.76 -5.76 9.74
N LEU A 121 15.34 -4.95 8.85
CA LEU A 121 16.01 -3.70 9.22
C LEU A 121 15.04 -2.63 9.75
N TRP A 122 13.73 -2.80 9.54
CA TRP A 122 12.70 -1.94 10.10
C TRP A 122 12.10 -2.45 11.40
N ALA A 123 12.54 -3.58 11.96
CA ALA A 123 11.89 -4.22 13.11
C ALA A 123 11.50 -3.22 14.21
N ASP A 124 12.44 -2.36 14.64
CA ASP A 124 12.23 -1.36 15.70
C ASP A 124 11.27 -0.22 15.33
N ARG A 125 10.97 -0.05 14.03
CA ARG A 125 10.10 0.99 13.47
C ARG A 125 8.74 0.46 13.01
N LEU A 126 8.54 -0.86 12.98
CA LEU A 126 7.30 -1.47 12.51
C LEU A 126 6.09 -1.20 13.41
N PRO A 127 6.20 -1.22 14.76
CA PRO A 127 5.06 -0.96 15.63
C PRO A 127 4.40 0.39 15.32
N GLY A 128 3.12 0.36 14.91
CA GLY A 128 2.36 1.56 14.55
C GLY A 128 2.73 2.24 13.22
N ALA A 129 3.69 1.72 12.45
CA ALA A 129 4.01 2.25 11.12
C ALA A 129 2.91 1.95 10.09
N VAL A 130 2.96 2.67 8.96
CA VAL A 130 2.14 2.36 7.77
C VAL A 130 3.01 1.61 6.77
N LEU A 131 2.60 0.39 6.40
CA LEU A 131 3.34 -0.45 5.47
C LEU A 131 2.71 -0.32 4.08
N ALA A 132 3.53 0.06 3.10
CA ALA A 132 3.14 0.11 1.70
C ALA A 132 3.93 -0.96 0.94
N ILE A 133 3.29 -2.12 0.73
CA ILE A 133 3.93 -3.28 0.08
C ILE A 133 3.30 -3.45 -1.29
N GLY A 134 4.00 -2.99 -2.32
CA GLY A 134 3.51 -2.98 -3.70
C GLY A 134 4.20 -3.98 -4.63
N ASN A 135 5.35 -4.54 -4.25
CA ASN A 135 6.19 -5.32 -5.15
C ASN A 135 6.43 -6.75 -4.65
N ALA A 136 7.02 -6.91 -3.46
CA ALA A 136 7.64 -8.15 -3.04
C ALA A 136 6.75 -8.96 -2.08
N PRO A 137 6.26 -10.15 -2.49
CA PRO A 137 5.54 -11.06 -1.59
C PRO A 137 6.35 -11.50 -0.38
N THR A 138 7.66 -11.64 -0.55
CA THR A 138 8.59 -12.00 0.51
C THR A 138 8.70 -10.94 1.59
N ALA A 139 8.48 -9.65 1.28
CA ALA A 139 8.42 -8.60 2.29
C ALA A 139 7.16 -8.76 3.16
N LEU A 140 6.02 -9.09 2.55
CA LEU A 140 4.79 -9.34 3.29
C LEU A 140 4.90 -10.60 4.16
N PHE A 141 5.41 -11.71 3.62
CA PHE A 141 5.65 -12.90 4.45
C PHE A 141 6.58 -12.60 5.62
N ARG A 142 7.70 -11.90 5.38
CA ARG A 142 8.65 -11.60 6.46
C ARG A 142 8.05 -10.70 7.54
N LEU A 143 7.19 -9.74 7.16
CA LEU A 143 6.45 -8.94 8.12
C LEU A 143 5.57 -9.82 9.03
N LEU A 144 4.84 -10.76 8.45
CA LEU A 144 3.94 -11.64 9.20
C LEU A 144 4.72 -12.56 10.14
N GLU A 145 5.86 -13.11 9.69
CA GLU A 145 6.76 -13.89 10.55
C GLU A 145 7.28 -13.08 11.74
N LEU A 146 7.70 -11.83 11.54
CA LEU A 146 8.16 -10.97 12.63
C LEU A 146 7.07 -10.71 13.67
N ILE A 147 5.81 -10.57 13.25
CA ILE A 147 4.68 -10.41 14.17
C ILE A 147 4.43 -11.72 14.94
N ASP A 148 4.51 -12.86 14.26
CA ASP A 148 4.39 -14.18 14.89
C ASP A 148 5.54 -14.43 15.90
N ASP A 149 6.73 -13.85 15.66
CA ASP A 149 7.88 -13.84 16.57
C ASP A 149 7.73 -12.85 17.76
N GLY A 150 6.58 -12.16 17.86
CA GLY A 150 6.24 -11.30 19.00
C GLY A 150 6.42 -9.80 18.77
N LEU A 151 6.70 -9.37 17.53
CA LEU A 151 6.73 -7.95 17.20
C LEU A 151 5.32 -7.36 17.19
N ALA A 152 5.15 -6.18 17.78
CA ALA A 152 3.87 -5.48 17.72
C ALA A 152 3.49 -5.12 16.27
N PRO A 153 2.21 -5.25 15.88
CA PRO A 153 1.80 -5.07 14.49
C PRO A 153 1.89 -3.59 14.05
N PRO A 154 2.06 -3.34 12.74
CA PRO A 154 1.92 -2.01 12.18
C PRO A 154 0.47 -1.50 12.28
N ALA A 155 0.27 -0.22 12.00
CA ALA A 155 -1.06 0.38 11.91
C ALA A 155 -1.86 -0.21 10.73
N GLY A 156 -1.19 -0.46 9.60
CA GLY A 156 -1.78 -1.24 8.54
C GLY A 156 -0.89 -1.49 7.32
N VAL A 157 -1.33 -2.39 6.44
CA VAL A 157 -0.66 -2.80 5.20
C VAL A 157 -1.50 -2.41 3.97
N LEU A 158 -0.90 -1.73 3.00
CA LEU A 158 -1.59 -1.15 1.85
C LEU A 158 -1.08 -1.64 0.48
N GLY A 159 -2.00 -1.79 -0.46
CA GLY A 159 -1.80 -2.08 -1.89
C GLY A 159 -1.69 -3.57 -2.21
N GLY A 160 -0.74 -4.23 -1.57
CA GLY A 160 -0.43 -5.63 -1.77
C GLY A 160 0.54 -5.87 -2.95
N PRO A 161 1.45 -6.84 -2.82
CA PRO A 161 2.46 -7.14 -3.84
C PRO A 161 1.82 -7.67 -5.13
N VAL A 162 2.37 -7.30 -6.29
CA VAL A 162 2.02 -7.86 -7.61
C VAL A 162 2.86 -9.10 -7.91
N GLY A 163 2.32 -10.06 -8.65
CA GLY A 163 3.13 -11.12 -9.24
C GLY A 163 2.44 -12.46 -9.39
N PHE A 164 3.15 -13.40 -10.01
CA PHE A 164 2.64 -14.74 -10.31
C PHE A 164 3.00 -15.79 -9.25
N VAL A 165 4.04 -15.54 -8.45
CA VAL A 165 4.56 -16.46 -7.44
C VAL A 165 4.52 -15.76 -6.08
N GLY A 166 3.87 -16.38 -5.09
CA GLY A 166 3.79 -15.88 -3.71
C GLY A 166 2.87 -14.68 -3.47
N SER A 167 2.57 -13.86 -4.49
CA SER A 167 1.72 -12.66 -4.35
C SER A 167 0.35 -13.00 -3.78
N ALA A 168 -0.40 -13.89 -4.43
CA ALA A 168 -1.74 -14.27 -3.97
C ALA A 168 -1.69 -14.88 -2.55
N GLN A 169 -0.73 -15.76 -2.30
CA GLN A 169 -0.56 -16.47 -1.04
C GLN A 169 -0.23 -15.52 0.12
N SER A 170 0.73 -14.61 -0.07
CA SER A 170 1.13 -13.65 0.97
C SER A 170 -0.02 -12.72 1.40
N LYS A 171 -0.83 -12.27 0.43
CA LYS A 171 -2.00 -11.43 0.70
C LYS A 171 -3.13 -12.22 1.34
N GLN A 172 -3.33 -13.46 0.92
CA GLN A 172 -4.34 -14.33 1.52
C GLN A 172 -3.99 -14.64 2.98
N GLU A 173 -2.72 -14.89 3.29
CA GLU A 173 -2.25 -15.12 4.67
C GLU A 173 -2.51 -13.90 5.58
N LEU A 174 -2.29 -12.67 5.08
CA LEU A 174 -2.65 -11.45 5.80
C LEU A 174 -4.17 -11.33 6.02
N ILE A 175 -4.97 -11.71 5.03
CA ILE A 175 -6.44 -11.63 5.10
C ILE A 175 -7.00 -12.64 6.10
N ASP A 176 -6.52 -13.88 6.04
CA ASP A 176 -7.02 -14.96 6.87
C ASP A 176 -6.54 -14.83 8.33
N ASN A 177 -5.35 -14.27 8.53
CA ASN A 177 -4.78 -14.03 9.85
C ASN A 177 -4.07 -12.66 9.92
N PRO A 178 -4.79 -11.56 10.20
CA PRO A 178 -4.21 -10.22 10.20
C PRO A 178 -3.24 -9.93 11.35
N ARG A 179 -3.19 -10.78 12.39
CA ARG A 179 -2.38 -10.56 13.60
C ARG A 179 -2.53 -9.15 14.21
N GLY A 180 -3.76 -8.61 14.19
CA GLY A 180 -4.07 -7.27 14.68
C GLY A 180 -3.64 -6.12 13.75
N THR A 181 -3.21 -6.41 12.53
CA THR A 181 -2.86 -5.44 11.48
C THR A 181 -4.08 -5.13 10.62
N SER A 182 -4.43 -3.85 10.46
CA SER A 182 -5.45 -3.44 9.49
C SER A 182 -4.90 -3.49 8.08
N TYR A 183 -5.72 -3.72 7.06
CA TYR A 183 -5.21 -3.85 5.70
C TYR A 183 -6.17 -3.32 4.63
N LEU A 184 -5.62 -2.95 3.49
CA LEU A 184 -6.33 -2.73 2.24
C LEU A 184 -5.43 -3.21 1.10
N VAL A 185 -5.75 -4.36 0.51
CA VAL A 185 -4.91 -5.05 -0.47
C VAL A 185 -5.72 -5.55 -1.66
N VAL A 186 -5.09 -5.65 -2.83
CA VAL A 186 -5.70 -6.26 -4.02
C VAL A 186 -5.38 -7.75 -4.05
N ARG A 187 -6.39 -8.62 -3.94
CA ARG A 187 -6.24 -10.09 -3.94
C ARG A 187 -5.66 -10.64 -5.24
N GLY A 188 -5.22 -11.90 -5.22
CA GLY A 188 -4.72 -12.59 -6.40
C GLY A 188 -3.37 -12.07 -6.88
N ARG A 189 -3.16 -11.98 -8.19
CA ARG A 189 -1.87 -11.57 -8.79
C ARG A 189 -1.71 -10.06 -8.97
N ARG A 190 -2.83 -9.32 -9.01
CA ARG A 190 -2.86 -7.87 -9.19
C ARG A 190 -2.39 -7.17 -7.92
N GLY A 191 -1.96 -5.92 -8.05
CA GLY A 191 -1.31 -5.14 -7.01
C GLY A 191 -0.35 -4.17 -7.69
N GLY A 192 0.72 -3.80 -7.00
CA GLY A 192 1.78 -3.03 -7.64
C GLY A 192 2.14 -1.77 -6.88
N SER A 193 3.30 -1.22 -7.21
CA SER A 193 3.82 -0.02 -6.56
C SER A 193 2.87 1.18 -6.67
N ALA A 194 2.23 1.34 -7.83
CA ALA A 194 1.31 2.43 -8.09
C ALA A 194 0.06 2.34 -7.21
N MET A 195 -0.50 1.14 -7.03
CA MET A 195 -1.65 0.91 -6.15
C MET A 195 -1.29 1.12 -4.67
N ALA A 196 -0.15 0.61 -4.22
CA ALA A 196 0.28 0.83 -2.83
C ALA A 196 0.49 2.31 -2.51
N ALA A 197 1.14 3.05 -3.42
CA ALA A 197 1.30 4.50 -3.28
C ALA A 197 -0.04 5.25 -3.36
N ALA A 198 -0.94 4.87 -4.27
CA ALA A 198 -2.27 5.46 -4.38
C ALA A 198 -3.10 5.27 -3.11
N ALA A 199 -3.01 4.09 -2.47
CA ALA A 199 -3.66 3.83 -1.19
C ALA A 199 -3.16 4.77 -0.09
N VAL A 200 -1.84 4.89 0.09
CA VAL A 200 -1.24 5.83 1.04
C VAL A 200 -1.71 7.26 0.75
N ASN A 201 -1.60 7.70 -0.50
CA ASN A 201 -1.96 9.06 -0.89
C ASN A 201 -3.45 9.37 -0.65
N ALA A 202 -4.34 8.38 -0.81
CA ALA A 202 -5.79 8.53 -0.61
C ALA A 202 -6.18 8.60 0.88
N ILE A 203 -5.45 7.89 1.75
CA ILE A 203 -5.69 7.92 3.20
C ILE A 203 -5.03 9.15 3.83
N ALA A 204 -3.89 9.60 3.30
CA ALA A 204 -3.13 10.73 3.85
C ALA A 204 -3.86 12.08 3.78
N SER A 205 -4.78 12.25 2.81
CA SER A 205 -5.48 13.52 2.61
C SER A 205 -6.88 13.30 2.03
N ASP A 206 -7.85 14.03 2.57
CA ASP A 206 -9.26 14.00 2.13
C ASP A 206 -9.51 14.72 0.80
N ARG A 207 -8.53 15.46 0.29
CA ARG A 207 -8.62 16.13 -1.01
C ARG A 207 -8.49 15.09 -2.12
N GLU A 208 -9.53 14.85 -2.89
CA GLU A 208 -9.44 14.08 -4.13
C GLU A 208 -8.72 14.86 -5.25
#